data_AF-A0A7R9XZC1-F1
#
_entry.id   AF-A0A7R9XZC1-F1
#
_cell.length_a   1.000
_cell.length_b   1.000
_cell.length_c   1.000
_cell.angle_alpha   90.00
_cell.angle_beta   90.00
_cell.angle_gamma   90.00
#
_symmetry.space_group_name_H-M   'P 1'
#
loop_
_entity.id
_entity.type
_entity.pdbx_description
1 polymer ?
#
loop_
_entity_poly.entity_id
_entity_poly.type
_entity_poly.pdbx_seq_one_letter_code
_entity_poly.pdbx_strand_id
1 'polypeptide(L)'
;HHHHHHHRISATLTLDGEPKPDWRFIVQPLGASVGGGGGGPPGVGTHWVTVARGPTRDVVDANGEFLKTLTRMTFTAEEWVDAVDAPSPPFALLTIGDLVPGALRSAYEDAGGEVF
;
A
#
# COMPACT_ATOMS: atom_id res chain seq x y z
N HIS A 1 -38.41 -14.27 10.44
CA HIS A 1 -37.58 -13.06 10.38
C HIS A 1 -36.20 -13.39 10.92
N HIS A 2 -35.21 -13.60 10.04
CA HIS A 2 -33.82 -13.82 10.45
C HIS A 2 -33.12 -12.45 10.61
N HIS A 3 -32.77 -12.11 11.84
CA HIS A 3 -31.91 -10.97 12.14
C HIS A 3 -30.47 -11.34 11.78
N HIS A 4 -29.94 -10.74 10.71
CA HIS A 4 -28.51 -10.76 10.43
C HIS A 4 -27.80 -9.87 11.46
N HIS A 5 -27.14 -10.49 12.44
CA HIS A 5 -26.18 -9.81 13.29
C HIS A 5 -24.96 -9.44 12.45
N HIS A 6 -24.90 -8.22 11.94
CA HIS A 6 -23.66 -7.64 11.41
C HIS A 6 -22.67 -7.53 12.58
N HIS A 7 -21.70 -8.44 12.64
CA HIS A 7 -20.53 -8.26 13.50
C HIS A 7 -19.77 -7.04 12.99
N ARG A 8 -19.97 -5.90 13.64
CA ARG A 8 -19.21 -4.67 13.37
C ARG A 8 -17.81 -4.87 13.95
N ILE A 9 -16.89 -5.34 13.12
CA ILE A 9 -15.47 -5.33 13.45
C ILE A 9 -15.07 -3.85 13.61
N SER A 10 -14.66 -3.46 14.81
CA SER A 10 -14.12 -2.13 15.08
C SER A 10 -12.63 -2.24 15.37
N ALA A 11 -11.81 -1.54 14.60
CA ALA A 11 -10.41 -1.33 14.91
C ALA A 11 -10.14 0.16 15.14
N THR A 12 -9.21 0.45 16.04
CA THR A 12 -8.80 1.80 16.41
C THR A 12 -7.27 1.89 16.33
N LEU A 13 -6.75 3.07 16.04
CA LEU A 13 -5.32 3.35 16.00
C LEU A 13 -4.95 4.34 17.10
N THR A 14 -3.84 4.06 17.77
CA THR A 14 -3.17 4.99 18.67
C THR A 14 -1.70 5.07 18.25
N LEU A 15 -1.17 6.29 18.09
CA LEU A 15 0.24 6.54 17.79
C LEU A 15 0.81 7.39 18.93
N ASP A 16 1.86 6.91 19.60
CA ASP A 16 2.50 7.59 20.74
C ASP A 16 1.54 8.02 21.85
N GLY A 17 0.49 7.22 22.09
CA GLY A 17 -0.55 7.51 23.07
C GLY A 17 -1.69 8.41 22.56
N GLU A 18 -1.54 9.01 21.39
CA GLU A 18 -2.57 9.85 20.77
C GLU A 18 -3.52 9.02 19.90
N PRO A 19 -4.84 9.01 20.19
CA PRO A 19 -5.83 8.36 19.36
C PRO A 19 -5.88 8.98 17.97
N LYS A 20 -6.02 8.15 16.94
CA LYS A 20 -6.16 8.58 15.54
C LYS A 20 -7.57 8.25 15.03
N PRO A 21 -8.61 9.02 15.43
CA PRO A 21 -10.01 8.70 15.19
C PRO A 21 -10.42 8.80 13.71
N ASP A 22 -9.58 9.39 12.86
CA ASP A 22 -9.85 9.52 11.42
C ASP A 22 -9.34 8.33 10.60
N TRP A 23 -8.60 7.42 11.22
CA TRP A 23 -8.18 6.18 10.57
C TRP A 23 -9.33 5.19 10.48
N ARG A 24 -9.39 4.47 9.37
CA ARG A 24 -10.37 3.41 9.10
C ARG A 24 -9.64 2.14 8.72
N PHE A 25 -10.16 1.01 9.18
CA PHE A 25 -9.61 -0.31 8.91
C PHE A 25 -10.68 -1.18 8.28
N ILE A 26 -10.32 -1.84 7.19
CA ILE A 26 -11.22 -2.69 6.42
C ILE A 26 -10.57 -4.06 6.33
N VAL A 27 -11.25 -5.09 6.82
CA VAL A 27 -10.81 -6.48 6.72
C VAL A 27 -11.56 -7.13 5.58
N GLN A 28 -10.84 -7.69 4.61
CA GLN A 28 -11.43 -8.34 3.43
C GLN A 28 -10.65 -9.60 3.05
N PRO A 29 -11.30 -10.62 2.48
CA PRO A 29 -10.61 -11.77 1.92
C PRO A 29 -9.80 -11.34 0.69
N LEU A 30 -8.58 -11.85 0.55
CA LEU A 30 -7.68 -11.69 -0.59
C LEU A 30 -7.68 -12.99 -1.39
N GLY A 31 -7.79 -12.88 -2.73
CA GLY A 31 -7.82 -14.04 -3.64
C GLY A 31 -9.21 -14.61 -3.91
N ALA A 32 -10.28 -13.92 -3.49
CA ALA A 32 -11.62 -14.22 -4.02
C ALA A 32 -11.65 -13.76 -5.48
N SER A 33 -11.62 -14.70 -6.43
CA SER A 33 -11.75 -14.40 -7.86
C SER A 33 -13.01 -13.57 -8.10
N VAL A 34 -12.85 -12.28 -8.37
CA VAL A 34 -13.86 -11.48 -9.06
C VAL A 34 -13.89 -11.99 -10.50
N GLY A 35 -15.06 -12.50 -10.90
CA GLY A 35 -15.29 -13.22 -12.16
C GLY A 35 -14.52 -12.64 -13.34
N GLY A 36 -13.47 -13.35 -13.75
CA GLY A 36 -12.72 -13.12 -14.97
C GLY A 36 -12.71 -14.40 -15.80
N GLY A 37 -13.72 -14.55 -16.66
CA GLY A 37 -13.68 -15.32 -17.92
C GLY A 37 -13.51 -16.85 -17.89
N GLY A 38 -13.13 -17.49 -16.79
CA GLY A 38 -12.98 -18.95 -16.70
C GLY A 38 -13.94 -19.54 -15.69
N GLY A 39 -14.84 -20.43 -16.12
CA GLY A 39 -15.91 -21.06 -15.33
C GLY A 39 -15.47 -21.99 -14.19
N GLY A 40 -14.54 -21.56 -13.34
CA GLY A 40 -14.20 -22.22 -12.09
C GLY A 40 -15.20 -21.87 -10.97
N PRO A 41 -15.39 -22.75 -9.98
CA PRO A 41 -16.25 -22.45 -8.83
C PRO A 41 -15.73 -21.22 -8.05
N PRO A 42 -16.61 -20.42 -7.44
CA PRO A 42 -16.20 -19.28 -6.64
C PRO A 42 -15.33 -19.75 -5.47
N GLY A 43 -14.04 -19.42 -5.51
CA GLY A 43 -13.11 -19.69 -4.42
C GLY A 43 -13.29 -18.68 -3.30
N VAL A 44 -13.48 -19.16 -2.08
CA VAL A 44 -13.34 -18.34 -0.87
C VAL A 44 -11.86 -17.94 -0.79
N GLY A 45 -11.55 -16.64 -0.74
CA GLY A 45 -10.17 -16.17 -0.69
C GLY A 45 -9.41 -16.85 0.44
N THR A 46 -8.23 -17.42 0.14
CA THR A 46 -7.43 -18.21 1.09
C THR A 46 -6.70 -17.35 2.13
N HIS A 47 -6.72 -16.04 1.96
CA HIS A 47 -6.01 -15.09 2.82
C HIS A 47 -6.95 -13.96 3.24
N TRP A 48 -6.67 -13.33 4.37
CA TRP A 48 -7.36 -12.12 4.83
C TRP A 48 -6.37 -10.96 4.85
N VAL A 49 -6.80 -9.80 4.36
CA VAL A 49 -6.03 -8.55 4.42
C VAL A 49 -6.77 -7.52 5.24
N THR A 50 -6.01 -6.73 5.99
CA THR A 50 -6.50 -5.52 6.67
C THR A 50 -5.93 -4.30 5.96
N VAL A 51 -6.80 -3.46 5.41
CA VAL A 51 -6.44 -2.20 4.77
C VAL A 51 -6.67 -1.07 5.76
N ALA A 52 -5.59 -0.38 6.16
CA ALA A 52 -5.66 0.85 6.93
C ALA A 52 -5.71 2.06 5.99
N ARG A 53 -6.61 3.00 6.25
CA ARG A 53 -6.74 4.27 5.51
C ARG A 53 -6.71 5.41 6.51
N GLY A 54 -5.71 6.27 6.41
CA GLY A 54 -5.53 7.45 7.25
C GLY A 54 -5.57 8.74 6.45
N PRO A 55 -5.74 9.90 7.12
CA PRO A 55 -5.62 11.19 6.48
C PRO A 55 -4.15 11.46 6.09
N THR A 56 -3.93 12.16 4.98
CA THR A 56 -2.59 12.46 4.46
C THR A 56 -1.71 13.26 5.43
N ARG A 57 -2.32 14.01 6.37
CA ARG A 57 -1.61 14.75 7.43
C ARG A 57 -0.83 13.86 8.40
N ASP A 58 -1.16 12.57 8.49
CA ASP A 58 -0.46 11.62 9.36
C ASP A 58 0.70 10.92 8.61
N VAL A 59 0.96 11.27 7.35
CA VAL A 59 2.10 10.73 6.59
C VAL A 59 3.39 11.39 7.08
N VAL A 60 4.34 10.56 7.54
CA VAL A 60 5.70 10.98 7.85
C VAL A 60 6.53 10.88 6.58
N ASP A 61 6.79 12.02 5.95
CA ASP A 61 7.67 12.14 4.80
C ASP A 61 9.00 12.74 5.24
N ALA A 62 9.93 11.88 5.67
CA ALA A 62 11.23 12.28 6.20
C ALA A 62 12.06 13.10 5.20
N ASN A 63 11.85 12.90 3.89
CA ASN A 63 12.58 13.58 2.82
C ASN A 63 11.80 14.77 2.23
N GLY A 64 10.51 14.92 2.58
CA GLY A 64 9.65 16.01 2.13
C GLY A 64 9.30 15.99 0.64
N GLU A 65 9.68 14.96 -0.12
CA GLU A 65 9.44 14.85 -1.57
C GLU A 65 8.06 14.30 -1.90
N PHE A 66 7.56 13.39 -1.06
CA PHE A 66 6.26 12.75 -1.24
C PHE A 66 5.12 13.72 -0.97
N LEU A 67 5.17 14.49 0.12
CA LEU A 67 4.15 15.48 0.44
C LEU A 67 4.14 16.62 -0.58
N LYS A 68 5.31 17.08 -1.06
CA LYS A 68 5.39 18.13 -2.09
C LYS A 68 4.62 17.78 -3.36
N THR A 69 4.68 16.52 -3.79
CA THR A 69 3.98 16.05 -4.98
C THR A 69 2.52 15.71 -4.67
N LEU A 70 2.24 15.04 -3.55
CA LEU A 70 0.89 14.64 -3.14
C LEU A 70 -0.04 15.82 -2.87
N THR A 71 0.46 16.94 -2.33
CA THR A 71 -0.38 18.09 -1.97
C THR A 71 -0.43 19.18 -3.03
N ARG A 72 0.32 19.05 -4.14
CA ARG A 72 0.32 20.03 -5.21
C ARG A 72 -0.97 19.91 -6.02
N MET A 73 -1.90 20.83 -5.78
CA MET A 73 -3.21 20.87 -6.46
C MET A 73 -3.31 21.91 -7.57
N THR A 74 -2.25 22.69 -7.81
CA THR A 74 -2.25 23.77 -8.79
C THR A 74 -1.02 23.66 -9.66
N PHE A 75 -1.26 23.71 -10.97
CA PHE A 75 -0.28 23.66 -12.03
C PHE A 75 -0.68 24.72 -13.07
N THR A 76 0.30 25.35 -13.69
CA THR A 76 0.06 26.16 -14.89
C THR A 76 -0.28 25.25 -16.07
N ALA A 77 -0.81 25.82 -17.16
CA ALA A 77 -1.09 25.06 -18.38
C ALA A 77 0.19 24.44 -18.98
N GLU A 78 1.31 25.18 -18.94
CA GLU A 78 2.62 24.70 -19.41
C GLU A 78 3.15 23.57 -18.52
N GLU A 79 3.06 23.69 -17.20
CA GLU A 79 3.48 22.63 -16.27
C GLU A 79 2.67 21.34 -16.44
N TRP A 80 1.38 21.45 -16.79
CA TRP A 80 0.55 20.30 -17.10
C TRP A 80 0.99 19.58 -18.39
N VAL A 81 1.29 20.35 -19.43
CA VAL A 81 1.79 19.80 -20.71
C VAL A 81 3.12 19.10 -20.49
N ASP A 82 4.07 19.76 -19.82
CA ASP A 82 5.39 19.20 -19.52
C ASP A 82 5.30 17.91 -18.69
N ALA A 83 4.39 17.85 -17.70
CA ALA A 83 4.22 16.67 -16.85
C ALA A 83 3.57 15.49 -17.57
N VAL A 84 2.63 15.75 -18.50
CA VAL A 84 1.97 14.70 -19.31
C VAL A 84 2.91 14.17 -20.38
N ASP A 85 3.70 15.04 -20.99
CA ASP A 85 4.63 14.69 -22.06
C ASP A 85 5.98 14.16 -21.55
N ALA A 86 6.23 14.25 -20.23
CA ALA A 86 7.42 13.69 -19.62
C ALA A 86 7.52 12.18 -19.88
N PRO A 87 8.69 11.67 -20.32
CA PRO A 87 8.87 10.25 -20.53
C PRO A 87 8.71 9.50 -19.20
N SER A 88 7.77 8.55 -19.17
CA SER A 88 7.62 7.67 -18.00
C SER A 88 8.92 6.88 -17.81
N PRO A 89 9.52 6.87 -16.61
CA PRO A 89 10.70 6.07 -16.35
C PRO A 89 10.37 4.59 -16.59
N PRO A 90 11.30 3.80 -17.14
CA PRO A 90 11.08 2.38 -17.31
C PRO A 90 10.90 1.72 -15.94
N PHE A 91 10.02 0.71 -15.87
CA PHE A 91 9.96 -0.14 -14.69
C PHE A 91 11.30 -0.86 -14.51
N ALA A 92 11.88 -0.74 -13.32
CA ALA A 92 13.04 -1.51 -12.92
C ALA A 92 12.58 -2.69 -12.07
N LEU A 93 13.13 -3.88 -12.33
CA LEU A 93 12.96 -5.03 -11.46
C LEU A 93 13.96 -4.89 -10.31
N LEU A 94 13.45 -4.75 -9.08
CA LEU A 94 14.25 -4.79 -7.87
C LEU A 94 14.04 -6.13 -7.18
N THR A 95 15.13 -6.76 -6.80
CA THR A 95 15.13 -7.98 -5.98
C THR A 95 15.11 -7.59 -4.50
N ILE A 96 14.77 -8.53 -3.62
CA ILE A 96 14.83 -8.27 -2.18
C ILE A 96 16.26 -7.92 -1.75
N GLY A 97 17.27 -8.54 -2.39
CA GLY A 97 18.69 -8.23 -2.17
C GLY A 97 19.07 -6.78 -2.51
N ASP A 98 18.40 -6.15 -3.48
CA ASP A 98 18.64 -4.74 -3.84
C ASP A 98 18.19 -3.76 -2.75
N LEU A 99 17.28 -4.19 -1.86
CA LEU A 99 16.77 -3.40 -0.74
C LEU A 99 17.62 -3.57 0.53
N VAL A 100 18.56 -4.53 0.55
CA VAL A 100 19.39 -4.81 1.73
C VAL A 100 20.53 -3.79 1.81
N PRO A 101 20.67 -3.03 2.91
CA PRO A 101 21.79 -2.14 3.12
C PRO A 101 23.12 -2.88 3.00
N GLY A 102 24.14 -2.27 2.39
CA GLY A 102 25.41 -2.95 2.08
C GLY A 102 26.06 -3.66 3.28
N ALA A 103 25.97 -3.07 4.47
CA ALA A 103 26.49 -3.65 5.71
C ALA A 103 25.75 -4.94 6.16
N LEU A 104 24.53 -5.18 5.68
CA LEU A 104 23.68 -6.32 6.05
C LEU A 104 23.60 -7.39 4.96
N ARG A 105 24.21 -7.18 3.78
CA ARG A 105 24.12 -8.11 2.65
C ARG A 105 24.66 -9.50 2.97
N SER A 106 25.84 -9.58 3.61
CA SER A 106 26.42 -10.87 4.01
C SER A 106 25.52 -11.66 4.95
N ALA A 107 24.91 -10.99 5.94
CA ALA A 107 24.00 -11.67 6.87
C ALA A 107 22.70 -12.13 6.20
N TYR A 108 22.26 -11.42 5.17
CA TYR A 108 21.10 -11.80 4.37
C TYR A 108 21.41 -13.00 3.46
N GLU A 109 22.58 -13.04 2.82
CA GLU A 109 23.06 -14.19 2.05
C GLU A 109 23.21 -15.45 2.93
N ASP A 110 23.82 -15.31 4.11
CA ASP A 110 24.00 -16.41 5.07
C ASP A 110 22.66 -17.01 5.55
N ALA A 111 21.59 -16.20 5.55
CA ALA A 111 20.23 -16.63 5.88
C ALA A 111 19.48 -17.29 4.70
N GLY A 112 20.15 -17.46 3.55
CA GLY A 112 19.58 -18.04 2.33
C GLY A 112 18.89 -17.02 1.41
N GLY A 113 19.12 -15.73 1.61
CA GLY A 113 18.61 -14.67 0.74
C GLY A 113 19.40 -14.57 -0.58
N GLU A 114 18.69 -14.43 -1.71
CA GLU A 114 19.32 -14.22 -3.00
C GLU A 114 19.70 -12.74 -3.21
N VAL A 115 20.97 -12.50 -3.53
CA VAL A 115 21.54 -11.20 -3.93
C VAL A 115 22.11 -11.38 -5.33
N PHE A 116 21.73 -10.49 -6.26
CA PHE A 116 22.11 -10.55 -7.67
C PHE A 116 23.16 -9.49 -8.01
#